data_AF-A0A1S8CK09-F1
#
_entry.id   AF-A0A1S8CK09-F1
#
_cell.length_a   1.000
_cell.length_b   1.000
_cell.length_c   1.000
_cell.angle_alpha   90.00
_cell.angle_beta   90.00
_cell.angle_gamma   90.00
#
_symmetry.space_group_name_H-M   'P 1'
#
loop_
_entity.id
_entity.type
_entity.pdbx_description
1 polymer ?
#
loop_
_entity_poly.entity_id
_entity_poly.type
_entity_poly.pdbx_seq_one_letter_code
_entity_poly.pdbx_strand_id
1 'polypeptide(L)'
;MKPLLLMQTGDAPQAIQRELANFDQMFLQQGNIAADRVQIVHLPAGDPLLPPENYCGVVITGSPAMVTEQLPWSEQAAAWLRQAMQIRLPIFGVCYGHQLLAYALGGEVGYHPQGMEVGTLEIELLPAASHDKRLMALPPRFKANLIHSQSVLTPPPAAEVLARSRQDACQILRYGDNALTTQFHPEFDGAAMQRYLSWLSEREPENQQAYQVKQQQVSNTPFSQMLLQGFVVSLGAQRSNAG
;
A
#
# COMPACT_ATOMS: atom_id res chain seq x y z
N MET A 1 6.57 0.96 -24.98
CA MET A 1 7.08 0.38 -23.71
C MET A 1 5.89 -0.12 -22.92
N LYS A 2 5.97 -1.28 -22.25
CA LYS A 2 4.85 -1.83 -21.45
C LYS A 2 4.40 -0.81 -20.37
N PRO A 3 3.10 -0.69 -20.09
CA PRO A 3 2.61 0.20 -19.03
C PRO A 3 2.90 -0.37 -17.64
N LEU A 4 2.95 0.51 -16.65
CA LEU A 4 2.79 0.16 -15.24
C LEU A 4 1.32 -0.21 -15.01
N LEU A 5 1.06 -1.33 -14.35
CA LEU A 5 -0.29 -1.64 -13.87
C LEU A 5 -0.54 -0.92 -12.55
N LEU A 6 -1.63 -0.15 -12.46
CA LEU A 6 -2.23 0.20 -11.18
C LEU A 6 -3.43 -0.72 -10.96
N MET A 7 -3.23 -1.74 -10.14
CA MET A 7 -4.24 -2.71 -9.77
C MET A 7 -5.08 -2.12 -8.64
N GLN A 8 -6.21 -1.52 -9.00
CA GLN A 8 -7.12 -0.89 -8.05
C GLN A 8 -8.04 -1.95 -7.43
N THR A 9 -7.92 -2.12 -6.12
CA THR A 9 -8.62 -3.16 -5.32
C THR A 9 -9.85 -2.63 -4.60
N GLY A 10 -10.21 -1.36 -4.83
CA GLY A 10 -11.40 -0.72 -4.30
C GLY A 10 -11.34 0.79 -4.44
N ASP A 11 -12.32 1.46 -3.85
CA ASP A 11 -12.43 2.92 -3.85
C ASP A 11 -12.25 3.48 -2.44
N ALA A 12 -11.73 4.70 -2.37
CA ALA A 12 -11.78 5.49 -1.13
C ALA A 12 -13.25 5.71 -0.71
N PRO A 13 -13.57 5.88 0.59
CA PRO A 13 -14.93 6.20 0.99
C PRO A 13 -15.46 7.46 0.27
N GLN A 14 -16.74 7.50 -0.08
CA GLN A 14 -17.31 8.62 -0.86
C GLN A 14 -17.07 10.00 -0.23
N ALA A 15 -17.07 10.08 1.10
CA ALA A 15 -16.78 11.31 1.83
C ALA A 15 -15.35 11.82 1.56
N ILE A 16 -14.39 10.91 1.40
CA ILE A 16 -13.00 11.23 1.05
C ILE A 16 -12.92 11.64 -0.43
N GLN A 17 -13.55 10.88 -1.32
CA GLN A 17 -13.50 11.16 -2.77
C GLN A 17 -14.01 12.56 -3.13
N ARG A 18 -15.08 13.02 -2.47
CA ARG A 18 -15.70 14.33 -2.75
C ARG A 18 -14.80 15.51 -2.43
N GLU A 19 -13.89 15.35 -1.48
CA GLU A 19 -13.06 16.45 -0.96
C GLU A 19 -11.61 16.34 -1.42
N LEU A 20 -11.14 15.12 -1.69
CA LEU A 20 -9.77 14.84 -2.09
C LEU A 20 -9.74 14.14 -3.45
N ALA A 21 -9.67 12.82 -3.43
CA ALA A 21 -9.43 11.99 -4.61
C ALA A 21 -9.82 10.54 -4.31
N ASN A 22 -9.95 9.74 -5.35
CA ASN A 22 -9.99 8.29 -5.23
C ASN A 22 -8.55 7.71 -5.21
N PHE A 23 -8.40 6.43 -4.87
CA PHE A 23 -7.09 5.80 -4.69
C PHE A 23 -6.21 5.91 -5.94
N ASP A 24 -6.75 5.67 -7.13
CA ASP A 24 -6.01 5.82 -8.38
C ASP A 24 -5.30 7.17 -8.49
N GLN A 25 -6.04 8.26 -8.28
CA GLN A 25 -5.52 9.60 -8.36
C GLN A 25 -4.50 9.90 -7.25
N MET A 26 -4.73 9.40 -6.03
CA MET A 26 -3.77 9.53 -4.92
C MET A 26 -2.43 8.86 -5.27
N PHE A 27 -2.45 7.63 -5.81
CA PHE A 27 -1.25 6.93 -6.27
C PHE A 27 -0.55 7.67 -7.41
N LEU A 28 -1.31 8.16 -8.40
CA LEU A 28 -0.76 8.91 -9.53
C LEU A 28 -0.07 10.20 -9.08
N GLN A 29 -0.66 10.91 -8.12
CA GLN A 29 -0.12 12.16 -7.59
C GLN A 29 1.10 11.92 -6.70
N GLN A 30 0.96 11.11 -5.65
CA GLN A 30 2.03 10.94 -4.65
C GLN A 30 3.20 10.10 -5.18
N GLY A 31 2.92 9.15 -6.06
CA GLY A 31 3.95 8.35 -6.75
C GLY A 31 4.58 9.05 -7.95
N ASN A 32 4.12 10.26 -8.31
CA ASN A 32 4.54 10.99 -9.49
C ASN A 32 4.45 10.15 -10.79
N ILE A 33 3.38 9.36 -10.91
CA ILE A 33 3.17 8.45 -12.05
C ILE A 33 2.66 9.25 -13.26
N ALA A 34 3.24 8.99 -14.42
CA ALA A 34 2.80 9.58 -15.68
C ALA A 34 1.54 8.87 -16.21
N ALA A 35 0.51 9.65 -16.52
CA ALA A 35 -0.80 9.13 -16.91
C ALA A 35 -0.78 8.30 -18.21
N ASP A 36 0.16 8.58 -19.12
CA ASP A 36 0.39 7.85 -20.37
C ASP A 36 1.29 6.61 -20.19
N ARG A 37 1.83 6.39 -18.99
CA ARG A 37 2.69 5.26 -18.63
C ARG A 37 2.00 4.25 -17.73
N VAL A 38 0.75 4.49 -17.32
CA VAL A 38 -0.01 3.65 -16.40
C VAL A 38 -1.31 3.15 -17.03
N GLN A 39 -1.64 1.89 -16.77
CA GLN A 39 -2.95 1.32 -17.02
C GLN A 39 -3.61 1.04 -15.68
N ILE A 40 -4.75 1.67 -15.43
CA ILE A 40 -5.56 1.43 -14.23
C ILE A 40 -6.54 0.30 -14.55
N VAL A 41 -6.63 -0.69 -13.67
CA VAL A 41 -7.60 -1.79 -13.76
C VAL A 41 -8.36 -1.88 -12.45
N HIS A 42 -9.68 -1.63 -12.48
CA HIS A 42 -10.54 -1.65 -11.32
C HIS A 42 -11.13 -3.05 -11.09
N LEU A 43 -10.45 -3.87 -10.28
CA LEU A 43 -10.80 -5.28 -10.11
C LEU A 43 -12.21 -5.51 -9.56
N PRO A 44 -12.69 -4.77 -8.54
CA PRO A 44 -14.07 -4.96 -8.06
C PRO A 44 -15.16 -4.58 -9.08
N ALA A 45 -14.81 -3.81 -10.13
CA ALA A 45 -15.74 -3.45 -11.21
C ALA A 45 -15.76 -4.50 -12.34
N GLY A 46 -14.90 -5.52 -12.26
CA GLY A 46 -14.79 -6.56 -13.29
C GLY A 46 -13.97 -6.15 -14.51
N ASP A 47 -13.15 -5.10 -14.40
CA ASP A 47 -12.28 -4.69 -15.49
C ASP A 47 -11.30 -5.82 -15.86
N PRO A 48 -11.06 -6.04 -17.17
CA PRO A 48 -10.21 -7.13 -17.62
C PRO A 48 -8.74 -6.86 -17.27
N LEU A 49 -8.09 -7.86 -16.68
CA LEU A 49 -6.67 -7.84 -16.35
C LEU A 49 -5.88 -8.63 -17.41
N LEU A 50 -4.88 -7.99 -18.03
CA LEU A 50 -4.01 -8.68 -18.99
C LEU A 50 -3.02 -9.62 -18.27
N PRO A 51 -2.45 -10.61 -18.96
CA PRO A 51 -1.38 -11.44 -18.39
C PRO A 51 -0.18 -10.60 -17.88
N PRO A 52 0.50 -11.01 -16.79
CA PRO A 52 1.58 -10.24 -16.15
C PRO A 52 2.68 -9.75 -17.09
N GLU A 53 3.02 -10.53 -18.12
CA GLU A 53 4.03 -10.20 -19.11
C GLU A 53 3.68 -8.97 -19.96
N ASN A 54 2.45 -8.45 -19.91
CA ASN A 54 2.07 -7.24 -20.62
C ASN A 54 2.43 -5.95 -19.87
N TYR A 55 2.89 -6.04 -18.62
CA TYR A 55 3.23 -4.90 -17.78
C TYR A 55 4.73 -4.80 -17.52
N CYS A 56 5.20 -3.59 -17.18
CA CYS A 56 6.58 -3.39 -16.71
C CYS A 56 6.72 -3.57 -15.19
N GLY A 57 5.60 -3.52 -14.47
CA GLY A 57 5.48 -3.68 -13.02
C GLY A 57 4.03 -3.51 -12.60
N VAL A 58 3.75 -3.67 -11.31
CA VAL A 58 2.42 -3.44 -10.73
C VAL A 58 2.51 -2.69 -9.41
N VAL A 59 1.63 -1.71 -9.24
CA VAL A 59 1.25 -1.14 -7.94
C VAL A 59 -0.12 -1.69 -7.56
N ILE A 60 -0.28 -2.21 -6.35
CA ILE A 60 -1.54 -2.76 -5.83
C ILE A 60 -2.04 -1.84 -4.73
N THR A 61 -3.23 -1.28 -4.89
CA THR A 61 -3.78 -0.29 -3.96
C THR A 61 -4.26 -0.93 -2.65
N GLY A 62 -4.52 -0.08 -1.66
CA GLY A 62 -5.38 -0.43 -0.54
C GLY A 62 -6.83 -0.66 -0.99
N SER A 63 -7.65 -1.21 -0.09
CA SER A 63 -9.07 -1.49 -0.30
C SER A 63 -9.84 -1.33 1.01
N PRO A 64 -11.13 -0.94 0.98
CA PRO A 64 -12.02 -1.10 2.12
C PRO A 64 -12.43 -2.57 2.38
N ALA A 65 -12.19 -3.48 1.43
CA ALA A 65 -12.45 -4.91 1.59
C ALA A 65 -11.42 -5.59 2.49
N MET A 66 -11.75 -6.77 3.00
CA MET A 66 -10.86 -7.59 3.83
C MET A 66 -10.34 -8.79 3.04
N VAL A 67 -9.05 -9.09 3.09
CA VAL A 67 -8.48 -10.25 2.36
C VAL A 67 -9.14 -11.55 2.82
N THR A 68 -9.52 -11.63 4.10
CA THR A 68 -10.22 -12.80 4.66
C THR A 68 -11.61 -13.04 4.07
N GLU A 69 -12.23 -12.05 3.42
CA GLU A 69 -13.51 -12.23 2.73
C GLU A 69 -13.37 -13.09 1.47
N GLN A 70 -12.15 -13.25 0.93
CA GLN A 70 -11.84 -14.09 -0.24
C GLN A 70 -12.80 -13.83 -1.41
N LEU A 71 -13.07 -12.55 -1.67
CA LEU A 71 -13.96 -12.15 -2.76
C LEU A 71 -13.46 -12.70 -4.11
N PRO A 72 -14.33 -13.06 -5.07
CA PRO A 72 -13.89 -13.71 -6.30
C PRO A 72 -12.81 -12.95 -7.09
N TRP A 73 -12.89 -11.62 -7.14
CA TRP A 73 -11.88 -10.77 -7.77
C TRP A 73 -10.53 -10.78 -6.99
N SER A 74 -10.57 -10.95 -5.67
CA SER A 74 -9.39 -11.05 -4.81
C SER A 74 -8.65 -12.35 -5.06
N GLU A 75 -9.37 -13.48 -5.14
CA GLU A 75 -8.76 -14.77 -5.44
C GLU A 75 -8.15 -14.82 -6.85
N GLN A 76 -8.82 -14.21 -7.83
CA GLN A 76 -8.28 -14.04 -9.18
C GLN A 76 -7.00 -13.18 -9.17
N ALA A 77 -6.98 -12.09 -8.41
CA ALA A 77 -5.80 -11.26 -8.23
C ALA A 77 -4.66 -12.01 -7.54
N ALA A 78 -4.95 -12.80 -6.49
CA ALA A 78 -3.96 -13.65 -5.83
C ALA A 78 -3.34 -14.67 -6.80
N ALA A 79 -4.15 -15.27 -7.67
CA ALA A 79 -3.66 -16.17 -8.72
C ALA A 79 -2.76 -15.42 -9.73
N TRP A 80 -3.16 -14.24 -10.17
CA TRP A 80 -2.37 -13.38 -11.05
C TRP A 80 -1.04 -12.98 -10.40
N LEU A 81 -1.04 -12.64 -9.11
CA LEU A 81 0.17 -12.27 -8.38
C LEU A 81 1.16 -13.43 -8.25
N ARG A 82 0.67 -14.66 -8.09
CA ARG A 82 1.54 -15.86 -8.14
C ARG A 82 2.24 -15.97 -9.50
N GLN A 83 1.53 -15.73 -10.60
CA GLN A 83 2.11 -15.74 -11.95
C GLN A 83 3.12 -14.59 -12.14
N ALA A 84 2.79 -13.38 -11.66
CA ALA A 84 3.68 -12.23 -11.69
C ALA A 84 5.00 -12.48 -10.93
N MET A 85 4.91 -13.14 -9.78
CA MET A 85 6.10 -13.53 -9.00
C MET A 85 6.97 -14.57 -9.72
N GLN A 86 6.38 -15.52 -10.46
CA GLN A 86 7.14 -16.51 -11.23
C GLN A 86 8.01 -15.87 -12.31
N ILE A 87 7.53 -14.81 -12.96
CA ILE A 87 8.27 -14.07 -13.98
C ILE A 87 9.13 -12.93 -13.41
N ARG A 88 9.22 -12.83 -12.07
CA ARG A 88 9.93 -11.77 -11.35
C ARG A 88 9.48 -10.35 -11.74
N LEU A 89 8.19 -10.16 -12.02
CA LEU A 89 7.62 -8.83 -12.30
C LEU A 89 7.85 -7.91 -11.09
N PRO A 90 8.26 -6.65 -11.28
CA PRO A 90 8.33 -5.69 -10.19
C PRO A 90 6.95 -5.45 -9.53
N ILE A 91 6.84 -5.59 -8.21
CA ILE A 91 5.59 -5.42 -7.45
C ILE A 91 5.76 -4.43 -6.31
N PHE A 92 4.82 -3.49 -6.18
CA PHE A 92 4.65 -2.65 -5.01
C PHE A 92 3.23 -2.75 -4.47
N GLY A 93 3.06 -3.36 -3.29
CA GLY A 93 1.74 -3.56 -2.68
C GLY A 93 1.53 -2.68 -1.46
N VAL A 94 0.36 -2.05 -1.34
CA VAL A 94 0.02 -1.14 -0.23
C VAL A 94 -1.20 -1.62 0.53
N CYS A 95 -1.10 -1.67 1.86
CA CYS A 95 -2.20 -2.04 2.77
C CYS A 95 -2.87 -3.36 2.36
N TYR A 96 -4.05 -3.31 1.72
CA TYR A 96 -4.68 -4.49 1.14
C TYR A 96 -3.76 -5.22 0.14
N GLY A 97 -3.04 -4.51 -0.74
CA GLY A 97 -2.09 -5.10 -1.67
C GLY A 97 -0.89 -5.78 -0.99
N HIS A 98 -0.47 -5.26 0.17
CA HIS A 98 0.55 -5.89 1.01
C HIS A 98 0.04 -7.21 1.59
N GLN A 99 -1.17 -7.20 2.15
CA GLN A 99 -1.83 -8.38 2.70
C GLN A 99 -2.13 -9.42 1.63
N LEU A 100 -2.66 -9.01 0.48
CA LEU A 100 -3.03 -9.88 -0.62
C LEU A 100 -1.82 -10.62 -1.18
N LEU A 101 -0.67 -9.95 -1.34
CA LEU A 101 0.54 -10.63 -1.81
C LEU A 101 1.06 -11.63 -0.77
N ALA A 102 1.03 -11.28 0.52
CA ALA A 102 1.39 -12.22 1.59
C ALA A 102 0.47 -13.46 1.56
N TYR A 103 -0.84 -13.26 1.50
CA TYR A 103 -1.84 -14.33 1.39
C TYR A 103 -1.61 -15.20 0.14
N ALA A 104 -1.42 -14.57 -1.03
CA ALA A 104 -1.21 -15.28 -2.29
C ALA A 104 0.00 -16.21 -2.29
N LEU A 105 1.00 -15.91 -1.45
CA LEU A 105 2.25 -16.65 -1.29
C LEU A 105 2.26 -17.55 -0.03
N GLY A 106 1.11 -17.76 0.61
CA GLY A 106 0.94 -18.70 1.72
C GLY A 106 1.17 -18.11 3.12
N GLY A 107 1.12 -16.79 3.25
CA GLY A 107 1.09 -16.10 4.54
C GLY A 107 -0.30 -16.11 5.16
N GLU A 108 -0.36 -15.85 6.46
CA GLU A 108 -1.61 -15.71 7.20
C GLU A 108 -1.99 -14.24 7.34
N VAL A 109 -3.20 -13.89 6.91
CA VAL A 109 -3.78 -12.55 7.04
C VAL A 109 -5.06 -12.64 7.86
N GLY A 110 -5.24 -11.70 8.77
CA GLY A 110 -6.44 -11.63 9.59
C GLY A 110 -6.58 -10.30 10.30
N TYR A 111 -7.63 -10.15 11.10
CA TYR A 111 -7.81 -8.96 11.93
C TYR A 111 -6.65 -8.78 12.89
N HIS A 112 -6.14 -7.56 12.95
CA HIS A 112 -5.02 -7.23 13.80
C HIS A 112 -5.44 -7.45 15.28
N PRO A 113 -4.71 -8.27 16.06
CA PRO A 113 -5.16 -8.74 17.37
C PRO A 113 -5.26 -7.63 18.42
N GLN A 114 -4.60 -6.49 18.19
CA GLN A 114 -4.69 -5.30 19.05
C GLN A 114 -5.66 -4.24 18.51
N GLY A 115 -6.51 -4.61 17.54
CA GLY A 115 -7.40 -3.68 16.84
C GLY A 115 -6.69 -2.86 15.76
N MET A 116 -7.44 -1.93 15.18
CA MET A 116 -7.01 -1.10 14.05
C MET A 116 -5.84 -0.17 14.41
N GLU A 117 -4.81 -0.14 13.56
CA GLU A 117 -3.85 0.96 13.57
C GLU A 117 -4.34 2.08 12.66
N VAL A 118 -4.37 3.30 13.21
CA VAL A 118 -4.79 4.48 12.44
C VAL A 118 -4.08 5.75 12.89
N GLY A 119 -3.72 6.59 11.91
CA GLY A 119 -3.07 7.89 12.08
C GLY A 119 -1.64 7.92 11.53
N THR A 120 -0.91 8.99 11.82
CA THR A 120 0.51 9.09 11.47
C THR A 120 1.36 8.49 12.59
N LEU A 121 1.94 7.31 12.36
CA LEU A 121 2.64 6.51 13.37
C LEU A 121 4.12 6.31 12.98
N GLU A 122 4.95 5.99 13.99
CA GLU A 122 6.37 5.69 13.79
C GLU A 122 6.56 4.25 13.27
N ILE A 123 7.38 4.11 12.23
CA ILE A 123 7.85 2.86 11.64
C ILE A 123 9.34 2.73 11.97
N GLU A 124 9.73 1.56 12.45
CA GLU A 124 11.11 1.19 12.76
C GLU A 124 11.62 0.17 11.74
N LEU A 125 12.74 0.48 11.09
CA LEU A 125 13.46 -0.46 10.24
C LEU A 125 14.15 -1.54 11.09
N LEU A 126 14.04 -2.78 10.64
CA LEU A 126 14.70 -3.93 11.25
C LEU A 126 16.12 -4.11 10.69
N PRO A 127 17.02 -4.84 11.37
CA PRO A 127 18.38 -5.10 10.87
C PRO A 127 18.43 -5.66 9.44
N ALA A 128 17.44 -6.49 9.07
CA ALA A 128 17.26 -7.03 7.73
C ALA A 128 17.16 -5.96 6.62
N ALA A 129 16.63 -4.77 6.95
CA ALA A 129 16.48 -3.66 6.00
C ALA A 129 17.82 -3.07 5.54
N SER A 130 18.90 -3.25 6.31
CA SER A 130 20.22 -2.64 6.04
C SER A 130 20.84 -3.07 4.71
N HIS A 131 20.43 -4.21 4.17
CA HIS A 131 20.91 -4.74 2.89
C HIS A 131 19.99 -4.41 1.71
N ASP A 132 18.84 -3.76 1.94
CA ASP A 132 17.91 -3.42 0.88
C ASP A 132 18.20 -2.02 0.32
N LYS A 133 18.69 -1.97 -0.92
CA LYS A 133 19.04 -0.72 -1.61
C LYS A 133 17.88 0.26 -1.72
N ARG A 134 16.62 -0.23 -1.71
CA ARG A 134 15.41 0.62 -1.78
C ARG A 134 15.17 1.36 -0.45
N LEU A 135 15.69 0.83 0.66
CA LEU A 135 15.50 1.37 2.00
C LEU A 135 16.71 2.16 2.53
N MET A 136 17.87 2.12 1.85
CA MET A 136 19.11 2.76 2.30
C MET A 136 19.01 4.28 2.53
N ALA A 137 18.09 4.96 1.83
CA ALA A 137 17.88 6.40 1.98
C ALA A 137 16.93 6.76 3.13
N LEU A 138 16.29 5.76 3.76
CA LEU A 138 15.37 5.98 4.87
C LEU A 138 16.14 6.06 6.20
N PRO A 139 15.72 6.94 7.13
CA PRO A 139 16.25 6.90 8.49
C PRO A 139 15.81 5.60 9.20
N PRO A 140 16.50 5.16 10.26
CA PRO A 140 16.15 3.96 11.02
C PRO A 140 14.71 3.97 11.57
N ARG A 141 14.18 5.18 11.82
CA ARG A 141 12.79 5.42 12.21
C ARG A 141 12.22 6.59 11.43
N PHE A 142 11.01 6.44 10.92
CA PHE A 142 10.29 7.48 10.19
C PHE A 142 8.79 7.41 10.48
N LYS A 143 8.06 8.47 10.11
CA LYS A 143 6.59 8.50 10.22
C LYS A 143 5.93 8.04 8.93
N ALA A 144 4.86 7.27 9.05
CA ALA A 144 4.00 6.86 7.94
C ALA A 144 2.51 7.00 8.31
N ASN A 145 1.63 7.07 7.32
CA ASN A 145 0.18 7.12 7.54
C ASN A 145 -0.39 5.70 7.50
N LEU A 146 -1.14 5.32 8.52
CA LEU A 146 -1.73 3.99 8.67
C LEU A 146 -3.25 4.11 8.80
N ILE A 147 -3.96 3.16 8.19
CA ILE A 147 -5.37 2.88 8.46
C ILE A 147 -5.65 1.43 8.03
N HIS A 148 -5.62 0.49 8.97
CA HIS A 148 -5.87 -0.92 8.65
C HIS A 148 -6.46 -1.69 9.84
N SER A 149 -7.44 -2.54 9.55
CA SER A 149 -8.03 -3.46 10.54
C SER A 149 -7.46 -4.87 10.45
N GLN A 150 -6.87 -5.22 9.31
CA GLN A 150 -6.20 -6.51 9.08
C GLN A 150 -4.70 -6.31 8.91
N SER A 151 -3.95 -7.37 9.18
CA SER A 151 -2.51 -7.40 9.07
C SER A 151 -2.03 -8.77 8.59
N VAL A 152 -0.80 -8.83 8.11
CA VAL A 152 -0.07 -10.08 7.91
C VAL A 152 0.36 -10.61 9.27
N LEU A 153 -0.40 -11.56 9.81
CA LEU A 153 -0.15 -12.18 11.12
C LEU A 153 1.09 -13.07 11.07
N THR A 154 1.22 -13.83 9.97
CA THR A 154 2.38 -14.68 9.71
C THR A 154 2.87 -14.43 8.28
N PRO A 155 4.08 -13.87 8.08
CA PRO A 155 4.61 -13.68 6.74
C PRO A 155 4.88 -15.03 6.06
N PRO A 156 4.71 -15.15 4.73
CA PRO A 156 5.03 -16.38 4.02
C PRO A 156 6.54 -16.67 4.11
N PRO A 157 6.99 -17.94 4.03
CA PRO A 157 8.41 -18.30 4.22
C PRO A 157 9.40 -17.60 3.28
N ALA A 158 8.96 -17.18 2.09
CA ALA A 158 9.78 -16.48 1.11
C ALA A 158 9.86 -14.96 1.33
N ALA A 159 9.16 -14.42 2.33
CA ALA A 159 9.16 -13.01 2.67
C ALA A 159 10.16 -12.70 3.78
N GLU A 160 10.79 -11.55 3.68
CA GLU A 160 11.59 -10.98 4.75
C GLU A 160 10.92 -9.74 5.32
N VAL A 161 10.84 -9.68 6.64
CA VAL A 161 10.27 -8.56 7.38
C VAL A 161 11.34 -7.49 7.56
N LEU A 162 11.10 -6.30 7.00
CA LEU A 162 12.07 -5.22 6.98
C LEU A 162 11.72 -4.06 7.91
N ALA A 163 10.46 -3.93 8.33
CA ALA A 163 10.05 -2.90 9.26
C ALA A 163 8.84 -3.31 10.08
N ARG A 164 8.68 -2.67 11.23
CA ARG A 164 7.56 -2.84 12.16
C ARG A 164 7.05 -1.49 12.66
N SER A 165 5.83 -1.46 13.19
CA SER A 165 5.34 -0.38 14.05
C SER A 165 5.44 -0.83 15.51
N ARG A 166 4.87 -0.04 16.43
CA ARG A 166 4.72 -0.47 17.82
C ARG A 166 3.74 -1.65 17.98
N GLN A 167 2.70 -1.73 17.15
CA GLN A 167 1.62 -2.71 17.31
C GLN A 167 1.71 -3.87 16.32
N ASP A 168 2.23 -3.61 15.12
CA ASP A 168 2.27 -4.56 14.00
C ASP A 168 3.72 -4.88 13.60
N ALA A 169 4.02 -6.17 13.50
CA ALA A 169 5.35 -6.67 13.18
C ALA A 169 5.72 -6.58 11.68
N CYS A 170 4.74 -6.47 10.78
CA CYS A 170 4.89 -6.67 9.34
C CYS A 170 4.63 -5.38 8.52
N GLN A 171 5.32 -4.28 8.83
CA GLN A 171 5.06 -3.00 8.15
C GLN A 171 5.69 -2.90 6.76
N ILE A 172 6.82 -3.55 6.53
CA ILE A 172 7.44 -3.70 5.21
C ILE A 172 7.81 -5.16 5.00
N LEU A 173 7.34 -5.76 3.91
CA LEU A 173 7.74 -7.10 3.47
C LEU A 173 8.42 -7.04 2.11
N ARG A 174 9.54 -7.76 2.01
CA ARG A 174 10.26 -7.99 0.76
C ARG A 174 10.10 -9.43 0.30
N TYR A 175 9.90 -9.64 -1.00
CA TYR A 175 9.85 -10.96 -1.60
C TYR A 175 10.85 -11.01 -2.76
N GLY A 176 11.96 -11.71 -2.55
CA GLY A 176 13.09 -11.71 -3.49
C GLY A 176 13.57 -10.30 -3.85
N ASP A 177 14.05 -10.14 -5.07
CA ASP A 177 14.60 -8.85 -5.55
C ASP A 177 13.56 -7.94 -6.21
N ASN A 178 12.38 -8.47 -6.58
CA ASN A 178 11.43 -7.78 -7.44
C ASN A 178 10.20 -7.23 -6.70
N ALA A 179 9.90 -7.65 -5.47
CA ALA A 179 8.71 -7.18 -4.76
C ALA A 179 9.03 -6.54 -3.40
N LEU A 180 8.38 -5.43 -3.12
CA LEU A 180 8.39 -4.73 -1.84
C LEU A 180 6.96 -4.27 -1.53
N THR A 181 6.50 -4.44 -0.30
CA THR A 181 5.14 -4.05 0.08
C THR A 181 5.14 -3.32 1.41
N THR A 182 4.14 -2.47 1.63
CA THR A 182 4.00 -1.65 2.84
C THR A 182 2.59 -1.81 3.41
N GLN A 183 2.48 -2.01 4.73
CA GLN A 183 1.18 -2.00 5.40
C GLN A 183 0.63 -0.57 5.56
N PHE A 184 1.52 0.41 5.68
CA PHE A 184 1.21 1.84 5.65
C PHE A 184 0.97 2.37 4.23
N HIS A 185 0.44 3.60 4.15
CA HIS A 185 -0.02 4.28 2.94
C HIS A 185 0.97 5.37 2.47
N PRO A 186 1.93 5.05 1.56
CA PRO A 186 2.82 6.05 0.95
C PRO A 186 2.10 6.99 -0.03
N GLU A 187 0.88 6.66 -0.44
CA GLU A 187 -0.01 7.46 -1.26
C GLU A 187 -0.87 8.45 -0.46
N PHE A 188 -0.78 8.45 0.88
CA PHE A 188 -1.48 9.42 1.74
C PHE A 188 -0.53 10.50 2.21
N ASP A 189 -0.92 11.77 1.99
CA ASP A 189 -0.31 12.91 2.66
C ASP A 189 -1.00 13.21 4.01
N GLY A 190 -0.56 14.27 4.69
CA GLY A 190 -1.18 14.69 5.95
C GLY A 190 -2.65 15.10 5.78
N ALA A 191 -3.03 15.72 4.66
CA ALA A 191 -4.40 16.15 4.42
C ALA A 191 -5.35 14.94 4.26
N ALA A 192 -4.92 13.92 3.52
CA ALA A 192 -5.62 12.65 3.41
C ALA A 192 -5.84 12.02 4.80
N MET A 193 -4.78 11.91 5.61
CA MET A 193 -4.91 11.32 6.94
C MET A 193 -5.82 12.14 7.88
N GLN A 194 -5.74 13.47 7.83
CA GLN A 194 -6.67 14.33 8.58
C GLN A 194 -8.13 14.06 8.22
N ARG A 195 -8.41 13.92 6.92
CA ARG A 195 -9.76 13.71 6.44
C ARG A 195 -10.31 12.34 6.82
N TYR A 196 -9.48 11.30 6.74
CA TYR A 196 -9.83 9.96 7.20
C TYR A 196 -10.11 9.89 8.71
N LEU A 197 -9.31 10.56 9.54
CA LEU A 197 -9.59 10.64 10.98
C LEU A 197 -10.90 11.38 11.27
N SER A 198 -11.21 12.45 10.52
CA SER A 198 -12.48 13.17 10.64
C SER A 198 -13.66 12.26 10.27
N TRP A 199 -13.53 11.51 9.17
CA TRP A 199 -14.55 10.58 8.70
C TRP A 199 -14.79 9.43 9.70
N LEU A 200 -13.74 8.88 10.31
CA LEU A 200 -13.88 7.87 11.37
C LEU A 200 -14.56 8.44 12.62
N SER A 201 -14.18 9.65 13.03
CA SER A 201 -14.79 10.37 14.15
C SER A 201 -16.30 10.60 14.00
N GLU A 202 -16.77 10.86 12.77
CA GLU A 202 -18.20 10.98 12.45
C GLU A 202 -18.95 9.63 12.52
N ARG A 203 -18.27 8.53 12.21
CA ARG A 203 -18.86 7.18 12.12
C ARG A 203 -18.84 6.41 13.44
N GLU A 204 -17.88 6.71 14.29
CA GLU A 204 -17.65 6.06 15.58
C GLU A 204 -17.60 7.13 16.69
N PRO A 205 -18.75 7.74 17.06
CA PRO A 205 -18.79 8.80 18.06
C PRO A 205 -18.20 8.38 19.41
N GLU A 206 -18.26 7.10 19.75
CA GLU A 206 -17.65 6.52 20.95
C GLU A 206 -16.12 6.64 20.97
N ASN A 207 -15.48 6.71 19.79
CA ASN A 207 -14.03 6.82 19.63
C ASN A 207 -13.57 8.23 19.22
N GLN A 208 -14.49 9.19 19.13
CA GLN A 208 -14.25 10.56 18.63
C GLN A 208 -13.04 11.24 19.30
N GLN A 209 -12.94 11.16 20.63
CA GLN A 209 -11.84 11.80 21.36
C GLN A 209 -10.47 11.17 21.00
N ALA A 210 -10.42 9.85 20.79
CA ALA A 210 -9.19 9.17 20.40
C ALA A 210 -8.73 9.60 18.99
N TYR A 211 -9.68 9.78 18.05
CA TYR A 211 -9.37 10.28 16.72
C TYR A 211 -8.91 11.74 16.73
N GLN A 212 -9.53 12.60 17.54
CA GLN A 212 -9.11 14.01 17.69
C GLN A 212 -7.68 14.14 18.22
N VAL A 213 -7.25 13.30 19.15
CA VAL A 213 -5.86 13.28 19.62
C VAL A 213 -4.91 12.88 18.48
N LYS A 214 -5.28 11.89 17.68
CA LYS A 214 -4.48 11.47 16.50
C LYS A 214 -4.40 12.57 15.45
N GLN A 215 -5.46 13.35 15.24
CA GLN A 215 -5.46 14.49 14.32
C GLN A 215 -4.39 15.52 14.66
N GLN A 216 -4.11 15.75 15.94
CA GLN A 216 -3.04 16.68 16.36
C GLN A 216 -1.63 16.19 16.03
N GLN A 217 -1.47 14.89 15.73
CA GLN A 217 -0.17 14.28 15.45
C GLN A 217 0.08 14.05 13.94
N VAL A 218 -0.92 14.32 13.10
CA VAL A 218 -0.82 14.11 11.66
C VAL A 218 0.28 14.99 11.08
N SER A 219 1.05 14.41 10.18
CA SER A 219 2.10 15.10 9.44
C SER A 219 2.26 14.49 8.05
N ASN A 220 2.92 15.22 7.16
CA ASN A 220 3.39 14.64 5.90
C ASN A 220 4.45 13.57 6.18
N THR A 221 4.51 12.56 5.33
CA THR A 221 5.32 11.35 5.52
C THR A 221 6.29 11.15 4.33
N PRO A 222 7.21 12.09 4.07
CA PRO A 222 8.02 12.10 2.85
C PRO A 222 8.86 10.83 2.67
N PHE A 223 9.35 10.25 3.76
CA PHE A 223 10.10 8.98 3.72
C PHE A 223 9.24 7.79 3.29
N SER A 224 7.96 7.75 3.71
CA SER A 224 7.00 6.77 3.22
C SER A 224 6.77 6.96 1.72
N GLN A 225 6.50 8.19 1.29
CA GLN A 225 6.27 8.56 -0.11
C GLN A 225 7.45 8.19 -1.03
N MET A 226 8.69 8.39 -0.57
CA MET A 226 9.90 8.06 -1.31
C MET A 226 9.94 6.60 -1.77
N LEU A 227 9.31 5.68 -1.04
CA LEU A 227 9.28 4.25 -1.42
C LEU A 227 8.46 4.03 -2.70
N LEU A 228 7.27 4.63 -2.76
CA LEU A 228 6.41 4.57 -3.94
C LEU A 228 7.10 5.25 -5.13
N GLN A 229 7.65 6.45 -4.92
CA GLN A 229 8.36 7.18 -5.98
C GLN A 229 9.60 6.41 -6.48
N GLY A 230 10.38 5.83 -5.57
CA GLY A 230 11.55 5.02 -5.92
C GLY A 230 11.18 3.81 -6.76
N PHE A 231 10.07 3.15 -6.46
CA PHE A 231 9.53 2.08 -7.29
C PHE A 231 9.15 2.57 -8.69
N VAL A 232 8.38 3.66 -8.79
CA VAL A 232 7.95 4.24 -10.08
C VAL A 232 9.14 4.69 -10.93
N VAL A 233 10.14 5.32 -10.32
CA VAL A 233 11.40 5.73 -10.99
C VAL A 233 12.17 4.53 -11.52
N SER A 234 12.23 3.43 -10.76
CA SER A 234 12.94 2.22 -11.19
C SER A 234 12.35 1.59 -12.47
N LEU A 235 11.09 1.92 -12.79
CA LEU A 235 10.37 1.44 -13.97
C LEU A 235 10.34 2.44 -15.14
N GLY A 236 10.88 3.65 -14.97
CA GLY A 236 10.76 4.70 -15.99
C GLY A 236 9.30 5.11 -16.26
N ALA A 237 8.46 5.08 -15.22
CA ALA A 237 7.03 5.40 -15.30
C ALA A 237 6.68 6.77 -14.68
N GLN A 238 7.67 7.50 -14.18
CA GLN A 238 7.50 8.82 -13.59
C GLN A 238 7.16 9.91 -14.63
N ARG A 239 6.49 10.98 -14.21
CA ARG A 239 6.31 12.19 -15.04
C ARG A 239 7.68 12.76 -15.42
N SER A 240 7.79 13.22 -16.67
CA SER A 240 8.94 14.05 -17.05
C SER A 240 8.88 15.35 -16.25
N ASN A 241 10.01 15.77 -15.67
CA ASN A 241 10.09 17.12 -15.12
C ASN A 241 9.84 18.08 -16.28
N ALA A 242 8.74 18.84 -16.24
CA ALA A 242 8.56 19.97 -17.12
C ALA A 242 9.74 20.92 -16.88
N GLY A 243 10.57 21.12 -17.90
CA GLY A 243 11.65 22.11 -17.88
C GLY A 243 11.12 23.53 -17.85
#